data_AF-A0A968T0X6-F1
#
_entry.id   AF-A0A968T0X6-F1
#
_cell.length_a   1.000
_cell.length_b   1.000
_cell.length_c   1.000
_cell.angle_alpha   90.00
_cell.angle_beta   90.00
_cell.angle_gamma   90.00
#
_symmetry.space_group_name_H-M   'P 1'
#
loop_
_entity.id
_entity.type
_entity.pdbx_description
1 polymer ?
#
loop_
_entity_poly.entity_id
_entity_poly.type
_entity_poly.pdbx_seq_one_letter_code
_entity_poly.pdbx_strand_id
1 'polypeptide(L)'
;MAIVTHPRIWVPPTPLEVALDAVQGWFEASGFEPIGEGPDHLKVLAAFVRSGQVAGPRIHDGRIAAICESHGVRELWTVDRDFGRFSIRTVNPLVQKT
;
A
#
# COMPACT_ATOMS: atom_id res chain seq x y z
N MET A 1 -10.32 -2.44 2.20
CA MET A 1 -11.77 -2.72 2.39
C MET A 1 -12.69 -1.94 1.44
N ALA A 2 -12.41 -0.66 1.12
CA ALA A 2 -13.29 0.21 0.33
C ALA A 2 -13.75 -0.31 -1.06
N ILE A 3 -13.10 -1.33 -1.62
CA ILE A 3 -13.51 -1.96 -2.89
C ILE A 3 -14.50 -3.10 -2.64
N VAL A 4 -14.11 -4.12 -1.87
CA VAL A 4 -14.89 -5.35 -1.66
C VAL A 4 -16.22 -5.13 -0.93
N THR A 5 -16.31 -4.09 -0.10
CA THR A 5 -17.55 -3.73 0.61
C THR A 5 -18.42 -2.74 -0.15
N HIS A 6 -18.03 -2.30 -1.35
CA HIS A 6 -18.74 -1.25 -2.09
C HIS A 6 -19.89 -1.84 -2.93
N PRO A 7 -21.16 -1.50 -2.66
CA PRO A 7 -22.33 -2.15 -3.29
C PRO A 7 -22.50 -1.82 -4.78
N ARG A 8 -21.84 -0.77 -5.27
CA ARG A 8 -21.83 -0.44 -6.71
C ARG A 8 -20.68 -1.10 -7.48
N ILE A 9 -19.75 -1.77 -6.79
CA ILE A 9 -18.62 -2.49 -7.43
C ILE A 9 -18.89 -3.99 -7.37
N TRP A 10 -19.35 -4.51 -6.23
CA TRP A 10 -19.67 -5.92 -6.02
C TRP A 10 -21.14 -6.11 -5.63
N VAL A 11 -21.80 -7.12 -6.23
CA VAL A 11 -23.21 -7.45 -5.98
C VAL A 11 -23.39 -8.98 -5.81
N PRO A 12 -23.72 -9.46 -4.59
CA PRO A 12 -23.73 -8.69 -3.33
C PRO A 12 -22.30 -8.23 -2.95
N PRO A 13 -22.16 -7.10 -2.24
CA PRO A 13 -20.87 -6.73 -1.68
C PRO A 13 -20.45 -7.72 -0.58
N THR A 14 -19.14 -7.84 -0.34
CA THR A 14 -18.66 -8.61 0.82
C THR A 14 -19.23 -8.00 2.10
N PRO A 15 -19.87 -8.80 2.98
CA PRO A 15 -20.33 -8.32 4.28
C PRO A 15 -19.17 -7.70 5.09
N LEU A 16 -19.46 -6.64 5.84
CA LEU A 16 -18.43 -5.90 6.57
C LEU A 16 -17.64 -6.79 7.54
N GLU A 17 -18.34 -7.62 8.32
CA GLU A 17 -17.72 -8.53 9.28
C GLU A 17 -16.74 -9.49 8.60
N VAL A 18 -17.13 -10.09 7.47
CA VAL A 18 -16.24 -10.98 6.70
C VAL A 18 -14.98 -10.25 6.22
N ALA A 19 -15.10 -8.99 5.81
CA ALA A 19 -13.94 -8.19 5.41
C ALA A 19 -13.03 -7.83 6.59
N LEU A 20 -13.59 -7.59 7.78
CA LEU A 20 -12.83 -7.31 9.00
C LEU A 20 -12.12 -8.56 9.51
N ASP A 21 -12.81 -9.71 9.56
CA ASP A 21 -12.24 -11.00 9.96
C ASP A 21 -11.03 -11.35 9.09
N ALA A 22 -11.10 -11.10 7.78
CA ALA A 22 -9.98 -11.33 6.88
C ALA A 22 -8.75 -10.45 7.20
N VAL A 23 -8.97 -9.17 7.55
CA VAL A 23 -7.88 -8.27 7.96
C VAL A 23 -7.32 -8.69 9.32
N GLN A 24 -8.17 -9.03 10.28
CA GLN A 24 -7.75 -9.51 11.60
C GLN A 24 -6.92 -10.79 11.49
N GLY A 25 -7.31 -11.73 10.62
CA GLY A 25 -6.55 -12.94 10.35
C GLY A 25 -5.12 -12.66 9.84
N TRP A 26 -4.86 -11.50 9.20
CA TRP A 26 -3.49 -11.10 8.86
C TRP A 26 -2.69 -10.73 10.11
N PHE A 27 -3.28 -10.00 11.06
CA PHE A 27 -2.62 -9.63 12.31
C PHE A 27 -2.35 -10.84 13.22
N GLU A 28 -3.11 -11.91 13.05
CA GLU A 28 -2.91 -13.17 13.79
C GLU A 28 -1.89 -14.11 13.10
N ALA A 29 -1.56 -13.86 11.83
CA ALA A 29 -0.68 -14.73 11.06
C ALA A 29 0.79 -14.58 11.48
N SER A 30 1.50 -15.72 11.60
CA SER A 30 2.95 -15.70 11.80
C SER A 30 3.66 -15.11 10.58
N GLY A 31 4.45 -14.06 10.78
CA GLY A 31 5.21 -13.39 9.71
C GLY A 31 4.54 -12.17 9.10
N PHE A 32 3.40 -11.72 9.65
CA PHE A 32 2.85 -10.40 9.35
C PHE A 32 3.30 -9.38 10.41
N GLU A 33 3.84 -8.25 9.97
CA GLU A 33 4.21 -7.13 10.84
C GLU A 33 3.57 -5.84 10.29
N PRO A 34 2.70 -5.16 11.05
CA PRO A 34 2.10 -3.91 10.61
C PRO A 34 3.14 -2.78 10.67
N ILE A 35 3.37 -2.13 9.54
CA ILE A 35 4.17 -0.90 9.47
C ILE A 35 3.28 0.33 9.31
N GLY A 36 3.68 1.43 9.93
CA GLY A 36 2.91 2.68 9.94
C GLY A 36 3.79 3.91 9.84
N GLU A 37 3.16 5.08 9.93
CA GLU A 37 3.87 6.36 9.89
C GLU A 37 4.80 6.51 11.10
N GLY A 38 6.09 6.71 10.85
CA GLY A 38 7.08 7.03 11.87
C GLY A 38 7.21 8.54 12.14
N PRO A 39 8.03 8.95 13.12
CA PRO A 39 8.20 10.37 13.48
C PRO A 39 8.64 11.27 12.32
N ASP A 40 9.47 10.75 11.42
CA ASP A 40 9.98 11.48 10.25
C ASP A 40 9.08 11.38 9.01
N HIS A 41 7.89 10.77 9.12
CA HIS A 41 7.04 10.46 7.96
C HIS A 41 6.78 11.67 7.07
N LEU A 42 6.41 12.82 7.66
CA LEU A 42 6.12 14.03 6.88
C LEU A 42 7.35 14.52 6.08
N LYS A 43 8.54 14.41 6.66
CA LYS A 43 9.79 14.81 6.00
C LYS A 43 10.09 13.89 4.81
N VAL A 44 9.95 12.59 5.00
CA VAL A 44 10.18 11.58 3.94
C VAL A 44 9.13 11.72 2.84
N LEU A 45 7.85 11.84 3.19
CA LEU A 45 6.75 12.07 2.26
C LEU A 45 6.97 13.36 1.46
N ALA A 46 7.34 14.46 2.12
CA ALA A 46 7.60 15.74 1.47
C ALA A 46 8.72 15.63 0.42
N ALA A 47 9.75 14.83 0.67
CA ALA A 47 10.80 14.57 -0.31
C ALA A 47 10.24 13.84 -1.54
N PHE A 48 9.45 12.79 -1.36
CA PHE A 48 8.85 12.02 -2.45
C PHE A 48 7.85 12.82 -3.28
N VAL A 49 6.95 13.56 -2.63
CA VAL A 49 5.92 14.30 -3.39
C VAL A 49 6.52 15.43 -4.20
N ARG A 50 7.58 16.07 -3.69
CA ARG A 50 8.31 17.12 -4.41
C ARG A 50 9.11 16.54 -5.57
N SER A 51 9.87 15.46 -5.36
CA SER A 51 10.70 14.87 -6.41
C SER A 51 9.86 14.21 -7.52
N GLY A 52 8.80 13.49 -7.15
CA GLY A 52 7.90 12.81 -8.09
C GLY A 52 6.79 13.68 -8.66
N GLN A 53 6.73 14.98 -8.30
CA GLN A 53 5.65 15.92 -8.64
C GLN A 53 4.26 15.32 -8.37
N VAL A 54 4.12 14.67 -7.22
CA VAL A 54 2.93 13.93 -6.84
C VAL A 54 1.87 14.88 -6.29
N ALA A 55 0.65 14.74 -6.77
CA ALA A 55 -0.50 15.55 -6.36
C ALA A 55 -1.82 14.76 -6.47
N GLY A 56 -2.85 15.23 -5.76
CA GLY A 56 -4.18 14.65 -5.79
C GLY A 56 -4.23 13.24 -5.18
N PRO A 57 -5.01 12.31 -5.76
CA PRO A 57 -5.15 10.94 -5.23
C PRO A 57 -3.83 10.19 -5.04
N ARG A 58 -2.81 10.50 -5.86
CA ARG A 58 -1.48 9.87 -5.80
C ARG A 58 -0.69 10.19 -4.53
N ILE A 59 -1.13 11.15 -3.72
CA ILE A 59 -0.54 11.40 -2.40
C ILE A 59 -0.68 10.16 -1.51
N HIS A 60 -1.73 9.34 -1.69
CA HIS A 60 -1.88 8.08 -0.97
C HIS A 60 -0.76 7.09 -1.29
N ASP A 61 -0.37 6.96 -2.56
CA ASP A 61 0.73 6.07 -2.96
C ASP A 61 2.08 6.60 -2.44
N GLY A 62 2.25 7.92 -2.44
CA GLY A 62 3.41 8.58 -1.82
C GLY A 62 3.51 8.29 -0.33
N ARG A 63 2.39 8.23 0.41
CA ARG A 63 2.37 7.84 1.83
C ARG A 63 2.82 6.40 2.02
N ILE A 64 2.33 5.48 1.19
CA ILE A 64 2.75 4.06 1.24
C ILE A 64 4.25 3.96 0.97
N ALA A 65 4.77 4.60 -0.09
CA ALA A 65 6.19 4.59 -0.42
C ALA A 65 7.05 5.18 0.72
N ALA A 66 6.61 6.28 1.35
CA ALA A 66 7.29 6.90 2.48
C ALA A 66 7.35 6.00 3.73
N ILE A 67 6.27 5.27 4.01
CA ILE A 67 6.25 4.27 5.09
C ILE A 67 7.24 3.14 4.76
N CYS A 68 7.19 2.59 3.55
CA CYS A 68 8.11 1.53 3.14
C CYS A 68 9.58 1.95 3.26
N GLU A 69 9.94 3.15 2.78
CA GLU A 69 11.29 3.70 2.89
C GLU A 69 11.74 3.81 4.35
N SER A 70 10.87 4.36 5.21
CA SER A 70 11.18 4.61 6.63
C SER A 70 11.39 3.32 7.43
N HIS A 71 10.80 2.21 6.98
CA HIS A 71 10.92 0.88 7.59
C HIS A 71 11.95 -0.02 6.89
N GLY A 72 12.73 0.50 5.93
CA GLY A 72 13.76 -0.25 5.22
C GLY A 72 13.20 -1.39 4.35
N VAL A 73 11.97 -1.25 3.86
CA VAL A 73 11.35 -2.22 2.96
C VAL A 73 12.14 -2.30 1.65
N ARG A 74 12.65 -3.50 1.34
CA ARG A 74 13.49 -3.72 0.15
C ARG A 74 12.70 -3.84 -1.14
N GLU A 75 11.49 -4.38 -1.08
CA GLU A 75 10.64 -4.66 -2.24
C GLU A 75 9.17 -4.43 -1.88
N LEU A 76 8.46 -3.66 -2.71
CA LEU A 76 7.01 -3.52 -2.65
C LEU A 76 6.37 -4.42 -3.72
N TRP A 77 5.57 -5.39 -3.28
CA TRP A 77 4.87 -6.28 -4.19
C TRP A 77 3.56 -5.62 -4.62
N THR A 78 3.50 -5.18 -5.88
CA THR A 78 2.35 -4.43 -6.41
C THR A 78 2.22 -4.61 -7.92
N VAL A 79 0.98 -4.54 -8.41
CA VAL A 79 0.67 -4.47 -9.85
C VAL A 79 0.57 -3.02 -10.35
N ASP A 80 0.56 -2.06 -9.42
CA ASP A 80 0.41 -0.64 -9.73
C ASP A 80 1.74 -0.03 -10.19
N ARG A 81 1.73 0.46 -11.42
CA ARG A 81 2.90 1.04 -12.08
C ARG A 81 3.21 2.46 -11.60
N ASP A 82 2.27 3.15 -10.96
CA ASP A 82 2.51 4.51 -10.46
C ASP A 82 3.55 4.55 -9.34
N PHE A 83 3.81 3.42 -8.68
CA PHE A 83 4.90 3.29 -7.71
C PHE A 83 6.30 3.43 -8.33
N GLY A 84 6.44 3.28 -9.65
CA GLY A 84 7.72 3.49 -10.35
C GLY A 84 8.24 4.93 -10.28
N ARG A 85 7.44 5.88 -9.78
CA ARG A 85 7.84 7.28 -9.53
C ARG A 85 8.58 7.47 -8.19
N PHE A 86 8.57 6.48 -7.31
CA PHE A 86 9.22 6.52 -6.00
C PHE A 86 10.49 5.66 -6.01
N SER A 87 11.43 5.93 -5.09
CA SER A 87 12.70 5.19 -5.00
C SER A 87 12.56 3.82 -4.32
N ILE A 88 11.46 3.11 -4.56
CA ILE A 88 11.21 1.77 -4.03
C ILE A 88 11.22 0.75 -5.15
N ARG A 89 11.90 -0.38 -4.93
CA ARG A 89 11.86 -1.49 -5.88
C ARG A 89 10.49 -2.14 -5.85
N THR A 90 9.84 -2.21 -7.00
CA THR A 90 8.55 -2.88 -7.14
C THR A 90 8.70 -4.28 -7.75
N VAL A 91 7.86 -5.21 -7.31
CA VAL A 91 7.75 -6.57 -7.88
C VAL A 91 6.30 -6.82 -8.23
N ASN A 92 6.02 -7.14 -9.49
CA ASN A 92 4.68 -7.56 -9.89
C ASN A 92 4.53 -9.07 -9.66
N PRO A 93 3.71 -9.52 -8.68
CA PRO A 93 3.59 -10.93 -8.35
C PRO A 93 2.83 -11.75 -9.41
N LEU A 94 2.17 -11.09 -10.38
CA LEU A 94 1.37 -11.75 -11.41
C LEU A 94 2.17 -12.06 -12.68
N VAL A 95 3.42 -11.58 -12.78
CA VAL A 95 4.29 -11.83 -13.94
C VAL A 95 5.30 -12.91 -13.55
N GLN A 96 5.31 -14.03 -14.27
CA GLN A 96 6.33 -15.07 -14.07
C GLN A 96 7.71 -14.50 -14.44
N LYS A 97 8.70 -14.70 -13.55
CA LYS A 97 10.10 -14.53 -13.92
C LYS A 97 10.48 -15.69 -14.83
N THR A 98 10.77 -15.40 -16.09
CA THR A 98 11.35 -16.35 -17.03
C THR A 98 12.82 -16.59 -16.72
#